data_AF-A0A841EXJ2-F1
#
_entry.id   AF-A0A841EXJ2-F1
#
_cell.length_a   1.000
_cell.length_b   1.000
_cell.length_c   1.000
_cell.angle_alpha   90.00
_cell.angle_beta   90.00
_cell.angle_gamma   90.00
#
_symmetry.space_group_name_H-M   'P 1'
#
loop_
_entity.id
_entity.type
_entity.pdbx_description
1 polymer ?
#
loop_
_entity_poly.entity_id
_entity_poly.type
_entity_poly.pdbx_seq_one_letter_code
_entity_poly.pdbx_strand_id
1 'polypeptide(L)'
;MTRQKISSEEEDRLKEVQRFLELDFNKSSDFQDIVDLAAQLCDKPVALITILDKDVNRIKVRSGVTFEVMPRETSFCQYSVLQDEILIIPDASKDYRFENNPLVLSDPNVRFYAGVPLTLDNGLKLGTLCLFDLKPNKLTALQEKTLAVLSKQVTCLMELKLGQILLKKQVEETEAKNEALKKIAFMQSHDIRHPLSSIMCLVGMVKDGIHPVDKDWLSMLSEATDTLDNKIKDIIRET
;
A
#
# COMPACT_ATOMS: atom_id res chain seq x y z
N MET A 1 -31.11 -17.51 -6.84
CA MET A 1 -29.75 -17.12 -6.40
C MET A 1 -29.86 -15.84 -5.58
N THR A 2 -30.03 -15.99 -4.27
CA THR A 2 -30.21 -14.87 -3.36
C THR A 2 -28.83 -14.26 -3.10
N ARG A 3 -28.57 -13.05 -3.62
CA ARG A 3 -27.38 -12.26 -3.27
C ARG A 3 -27.40 -12.04 -1.77
N GLN A 4 -26.60 -12.81 -1.04
CA GLN A 4 -26.42 -12.61 0.40
C GLN A 4 -25.78 -11.22 0.57
N LYS A 5 -26.45 -10.35 1.33
CA LYS A 5 -26.01 -8.97 1.57
C LYS A 5 -24.68 -9.03 2.31
N ILE A 6 -23.61 -8.58 1.66
CA ILE A 6 -22.28 -8.46 2.27
C ILE A 6 -22.42 -7.50 3.47
N SER A 7 -21.89 -7.87 4.63
CA SER A 7 -21.90 -6.97 5.79
C SER A 7 -20.98 -5.78 5.54
N SER A 8 -21.23 -4.65 6.19
CA SER A 8 -20.34 -3.47 6.09
C SER A 8 -18.89 -3.81 6.47
N GLU A 9 -18.72 -4.70 7.44
CA GLU A 9 -17.40 -5.18 7.87
C GLU A 9 -16.68 -6.00 6.78
N GLU A 10 -17.38 -6.86 6.05
CA GLU A 10 -16.78 -7.59 4.92
C GLU A 10 -16.46 -6.64 3.75
N GLU A 11 -17.26 -5.58 3.54
CA GLU A 11 -16.94 -4.55 2.54
C GLU A 11 -15.63 -3.83 2.90
N ASP A 12 -15.45 -3.45 4.16
CA ASP A 12 -14.23 -2.78 4.63
C ASP A 12 -13.02 -3.72 4.60
N ARG A 13 -13.20 -4.98 4.99
CA ARG A 13 -12.17 -6.04 4.85
C ARG A 13 -11.76 -6.20 3.40
N LEU A 14 -12.71 -6.24 2.46
CA LEU A 14 -12.42 -6.40 1.04
C LEU A 14 -11.69 -5.19 0.44
N LYS A 15 -11.97 -3.96 0.91
CA LYS A 15 -11.19 -2.77 0.51
C LYS A 15 -9.72 -2.91 0.93
N GLU A 16 -9.47 -3.34 2.16
CA GLU A 16 -8.10 -3.58 2.62
C GLU A 16 -7.45 -4.74 1.85
N VAL A 17 -8.17 -5.85 1.62
CA VAL A 17 -7.67 -6.94 0.78
C VAL A 17 -7.15 -6.43 -0.56
N GLN A 18 -7.91 -5.57 -1.26
CA GLN A 18 -7.45 -5.02 -2.55
C GLN A 18 -6.14 -4.23 -2.41
N ARG A 19 -6.02 -3.38 -1.39
CA ARG A 19 -4.77 -2.62 -1.12
C ARG A 19 -3.58 -3.55 -0.89
N PHE A 20 -3.75 -4.61 -0.12
CA PHE A 20 -2.67 -5.56 0.18
C PHE A 20 -2.39 -6.54 -0.98
N LEU A 21 -3.33 -6.76 -1.89
CA LEU A 21 -3.10 -7.57 -3.09
C LEU A 21 -2.14 -6.91 -4.08
N GLU A 22 -2.08 -5.58 -4.11
CA GLU A 22 -1.12 -4.79 -4.89
C GLU A 22 0.32 -4.96 -4.40
N LEU A 23 0.52 -5.43 -3.16
CA LEU A 23 1.86 -5.75 -2.67
C LEU A 23 2.47 -6.90 -3.48
N ASP A 24 3.72 -6.68 -3.86
CA ASP A 24 4.56 -7.68 -4.48
C ASP A 24 5.32 -8.44 -3.38
N PHE A 25 4.78 -9.61 -3.02
CA PHE A 25 5.37 -10.48 -2.01
C PHE A 25 6.68 -11.13 -2.50
N ASN A 26 6.96 -11.12 -3.81
CA ASN A 26 8.16 -11.75 -4.39
C ASN A 26 9.39 -10.84 -4.36
N LYS A 27 9.21 -9.53 -4.17
CA LYS A 27 10.34 -8.57 -4.13
C LYS A 27 11.20 -8.69 -2.86
N SER A 28 10.73 -9.40 -1.84
CA SER A 28 11.43 -9.59 -0.58
C SER A 28 11.47 -11.07 -0.24
N SER A 29 12.65 -11.61 0.06
CA SER A 29 12.76 -12.98 0.58
C SER A 29 12.09 -13.13 1.95
N ASP A 30 11.93 -12.03 2.70
CA ASP A 30 11.38 -12.02 4.07
C ASP A 30 10.09 -12.84 4.24
N PHE A 31 9.14 -12.76 3.30
CA PHE A 31 7.90 -13.53 3.42
C PHE A 31 8.12 -15.02 3.14
N GLN A 32 8.99 -15.35 2.19
CA GLN A 32 9.37 -16.73 1.88
C GLN A 32 10.12 -17.34 3.07
N ASP A 33 11.05 -16.59 3.67
CA ASP A 33 11.78 -17.00 4.87
C ASP A 33 10.83 -17.32 6.03
N ILE A 34 9.78 -16.50 6.23
CA ILE A 34 8.76 -16.77 7.25
C ILE A 34 7.96 -18.05 6.94
N VAL A 35 7.56 -18.25 5.69
CA VAL A 35 6.81 -19.46 5.27
C VAL A 35 7.65 -20.72 5.44
N ASP A 36 8.91 -20.68 5.04
CA ASP A 36 9.82 -21.81 5.17
C ASP A 36 10.16 -22.11 6.64
N LEU A 37 10.33 -21.08 7.47
CA LEU A 37 10.47 -21.24 8.93
C LEU A 37 9.20 -21.83 9.55
N ALA A 38 8.01 -21.41 9.13
CA ALA A 38 6.76 -21.95 9.64
C ALA A 38 6.64 -23.46 9.33
N ALA A 39 6.96 -23.88 8.10
CA ALA A 39 6.98 -25.28 7.70
C ALA A 39 7.99 -26.10 8.52
N GLN A 40 9.23 -25.61 8.63
CA GLN A 40 10.32 -26.31 9.32
C GLN A 40 10.08 -26.43 10.83
N LEU A 41 9.76 -25.32 11.51
CA LEU A 41 9.60 -25.31 12.96
C LEU A 41 8.34 -26.07 13.43
N CYS A 42 7.30 -26.12 12.58
CA CYS A 42 6.07 -26.85 12.88
C CYS A 42 6.08 -28.30 12.36
N ASP A 43 7.15 -28.71 11.68
CA ASP A 43 7.28 -30.03 11.03
C ASP A 43 6.03 -30.35 10.20
N LYS A 44 5.76 -29.49 9.20
CA LYS A 44 4.65 -29.65 8.26
C LYS A 44 5.15 -29.54 6.82
N PRO A 45 4.62 -30.36 5.89
CA PRO A 45 5.11 -30.38 4.51
C PRO A 45 4.69 -29.14 3.72
N VAL A 46 3.63 -28.43 4.13
CA VAL A 46 3.11 -27.26 3.44
C VAL A 46 2.88 -26.11 4.40
N ALA A 47 3.32 -24.92 4.00
CA ALA A 47 3.05 -23.65 4.65
C ALA A 47 2.72 -22.58 3.61
N LEU A 48 1.75 -21.71 3.91
CA LEU A 48 1.23 -20.71 2.99
C LEU A 48 0.97 -19.38 3.69
N ILE A 49 1.27 -18.27 3.02
CA ILE A 49 0.65 -16.97 3.28
C ILE A 49 -0.44 -16.79 2.23
N THR A 50 -1.68 -16.63 2.68
CA THR A 50 -2.83 -16.43 1.81
C THR A 50 -3.56 -15.13 2.12
N ILE A 51 -4.21 -14.57 1.10
CA ILE A 51 -5.11 -13.43 1.19
C ILE A 51 -6.48 -13.89 0.68
N LEU A 52 -7.50 -13.78 1.52
CA LEU A 52 -8.84 -14.23 1.24
C LEU A 52 -9.64 -13.11 0.57
N ASP A 53 -9.76 -13.20 -0.76
CA ASP A 53 -10.56 -12.29 -1.58
C ASP A 53 -12.04 -12.66 -1.50
N LYS A 54 -12.89 -11.97 -2.27
CA LYS A 54 -14.33 -12.20 -2.29
C LYS A 54 -14.68 -13.65 -2.66
N ASP A 55 -14.14 -14.14 -3.77
CA ASP A 55 -14.52 -15.44 -4.35
C ASP A 55 -13.39 -16.47 -4.31
N VAL A 56 -12.15 -16.02 -4.03
CA VAL A 56 -10.95 -16.85 -4.10
C VAL A 56 -10.03 -16.64 -2.90
N ASN A 57 -9.31 -17.69 -2.53
CA ASN A 57 -8.16 -17.61 -1.65
C ASN A 57 -6.89 -17.53 -2.51
N ARG A 58 -6.18 -16.40 -2.42
CA ARG A 58 -4.95 -16.14 -3.19
C ARG A 58 -3.75 -16.50 -2.34
N ILE A 59 -2.91 -17.39 -2.84
CA ILE A 59 -1.69 -17.83 -2.18
C ILE A 59 -0.58 -16.91 -2.65
N LYS A 60 -0.13 -16.03 -1.76
CA LYS A 60 0.88 -15.02 -2.08
C LYS A 60 2.30 -15.57 -1.91
N VAL A 61 2.48 -16.48 -0.94
CA VAL A 61 3.76 -17.15 -0.66
C VAL A 61 3.48 -18.58 -0.24
N ARG A 62 4.34 -19.52 -0.66
CA ARG A 62 4.09 -20.95 -0.52
C ARG A 62 5.37 -21.75 -0.38
N SER A 63 5.27 -22.84 0.38
CA SER A 63 6.27 -23.90 0.46
C SER A 63 5.55 -25.25 0.39
N GLY A 64 6.09 -26.19 -0.38
CA GLY A 64 5.52 -27.54 -0.55
C GLY A 64 4.37 -27.68 -1.56
N VAL A 65 3.96 -26.61 -2.24
CA VAL A 65 2.91 -26.64 -3.29
C VAL A 65 3.20 -25.67 -4.44
N THR A 66 2.56 -25.87 -5.59
CA THR A 66 2.74 -25.04 -6.80
C THR A 66 1.53 -24.19 -7.17
N PHE A 67 0.34 -24.48 -6.64
CA PHE A 67 -0.87 -23.74 -6.96
C PHE A 67 -0.91 -22.36 -6.29
N GLU A 68 -1.55 -21.39 -6.94
CA GLU A 68 -1.53 -19.98 -6.52
C GLU A 68 -2.90 -19.44 -6.09
N VAL A 69 -3.99 -20.11 -6.50
CA VAL A 69 -5.35 -19.64 -6.26
C VAL A 69 -6.24 -20.84 -6.00
N MET A 70 -7.18 -20.69 -5.07
CA MET A 70 -8.22 -21.68 -4.77
C MET A 70 -9.58 -21.01 -4.63
N PRO A 71 -10.69 -21.70 -4.92
CA PRO A 71 -12.03 -21.18 -4.58
C PRO A 71 -12.14 -20.89 -3.08
N ARG A 72 -12.74 -19.75 -2.71
CA ARG A 72 -12.95 -19.40 -1.29
C ARG A 72 -13.81 -20.44 -0.58
N GLU A 73 -14.85 -20.91 -1.26
CA GLU A 73 -15.82 -21.89 -0.72
C GLU A 73 -15.19 -23.21 -0.30
N THR A 74 -14.10 -23.64 -0.95
CA THR A 74 -13.38 -24.87 -0.59
C THR A 74 -12.20 -24.61 0.35
N SER A 75 -11.80 -23.35 0.55
CA SER A 75 -10.65 -23.01 1.36
C SER A 75 -10.91 -23.17 2.86
N PHE A 76 -9.95 -23.74 3.58
CA PHE A 76 -9.94 -23.77 5.04
C PHE A 76 -9.78 -22.37 5.65
N CYS A 77 -9.08 -21.47 4.95
CA CYS A 77 -8.79 -20.10 5.40
C CYS A 77 -10.07 -19.30 5.67
N GLN A 78 -11.18 -19.60 4.98
CA GLN A 78 -12.46 -18.93 5.20
C GLN A 78 -12.99 -19.09 6.63
N TYR A 79 -12.63 -20.19 7.30
CA TYR A 79 -13.02 -20.43 8.69
C TYR A 79 -12.03 -19.83 9.67
N SER A 80 -10.74 -19.78 9.31
CA SER A 80 -9.69 -19.19 10.15
C SER A 80 -9.81 -17.67 10.26
N VAL A 81 -10.19 -16.98 9.19
CA VAL A 81 -10.41 -15.51 9.24
C VAL A 81 -11.60 -15.12 10.12
N LEU A 82 -12.45 -16.07 10.51
CA LEU A 82 -13.55 -15.84 11.46
C LEU A 82 -13.13 -16.03 12.92
N GLN A 83 -11.93 -16.58 13.17
CA GLN A 83 -11.39 -16.78 14.52
C GLN A 83 -10.49 -15.61 14.91
N ASP A 84 -10.36 -15.35 16.22
CA ASP A 84 -9.32 -14.43 16.73
C ASP A 84 -7.98 -15.14 16.94
N GLU A 85 -8.04 -16.44 17.22
CA GLU A 85 -6.90 -17.29 17.51
C GLU A 85 -6.68 -18.34 16.42
N ILE A 86 -5.64 -19.16 16.59
CA ILE A 86 -5.35 -20.29 15.70
C ILE A 86 -6.55 -21.24 15.56
N LEU A 87 -6.87 -21.62 14.33
CA LEU A 87 -7.78 -22.71 14.03
C LEU A 87 -6.98 -23.98 13.75
N ILE A 88 -7.15 -25.02 14.56
CA ILE A 88 -6.48 -26.32 14.37
C ILE A 88 -7.53 -27.39 14.06
N ILE A 89 -7.31 -28.13 12.98
CA ILE A 89 -8.12 -29.27 12.54
C ILE A 89 -7.18 -30.48 12.48
N PRO A 90 -7.22 -31.36 13.50
CA PRO A 90 -6.33 -32.52 13.56
C PRO A 90 -6.56 -33.52 12.41
N ASP A 91 -7.81 -33.69 12.01
CA ASP A 91 -8.25 -34.59 10.94
C ASP A 91 -9.52 -34.05 10.25
N ALA A 92 -9.37 -33.44 9.08
CA ALA A 92 -10.42 -32.82 8.29
C ALA A 92 -11.44 -33.83 7.75
N SER A 93 -11.08 -35.12 7.67
CA SER A 93 -12.04 -36.18 7.31
C SER A 93 -13.05 -36.48 8.41
N LYS A 94 -12.83 -35.96 9.63
CA LYS A 94 -13.69 -36.12 10.81
C LYS A 94 -14.32 -34.80 11.26
N ASP A 95 -14.02 -33.71 10.57
CA ASP A 95 -14.56 -32.39 10.87
C ASP A 95 -15.78 -32.16 9.98
N TYR A 96 -16.96 -32.00 10.56
CA TYR A 96 -18.23 -31.84 9.83
C TYR A 96 -18.22 -30.68 8.81
N ARG A 97 -17.34 -29.69 8.99
CA ARG A 97 -17.18 -28.55 8.07
C ARG A 97 -16.43 -28.94 6.80
N PHE A 98 -15.58 -29.98 6.87
CA PHE A 98 -14.62 -30.33 5.82
C PHE A 98 -14.72 -31.77 5.33
N GLU A 99 -15.48 -32.64 6.00
CA GLU A 99 -15.59 -34.07 5.64
C GLU A 99 -16.05 -34.29 4.18
N ASN A 100 -16.86 -33.36 3.64
CA ASN A 100 -17.33 -33.38 2.25
C ASN A 100 -16.60 -32.39 1.33
N ASN A 101 -15.53 -31.77 1.80
CA ASN A 101 -14.78 -30.76 1.04
C ASN A 101 -13.93 -31.46 -0.06
N PRO A 102 -13.92 -30.95 -1.31
CA PRO A 102 -13.12 -31.52 -2.39
C PRO A 102 -11.63 -31.69 -2.06
N LEU A 103 -11.05 -30.77 -1.27
CA LEU A 103 -9.64 -30.84 -0.85
C LEU A 103 -9.36 -31.97 0.14
N VAL A 104 -10.39 -32.50 0.79
CA VAL A 104 -10.32 -33.62 1.74
C VAL A 104 -10.67 -34.94 1.04
N LEU A 105 -11.64 -34.92 0.13
CA LEU A 105 -12.13 -36.11 -0.58
C LEU A 105 -11.26 -36.54 -1.76
N SER A 106 -10.58 -35.58 -2.39
CA SER A 106 -9.77 -35.78 -3.59
C SER A 106 -8.41 -35.11 -3.45
N ASP A 107 -7.56 -35.18 -4.49
CA ASP A 107 -6.25 -34.54 -4.50
C ASP A 107 -6.35 -33.07 -4.05
N PRO A 108 -5.54 -32.63 -3.05
CA PRO A 108 -4.37 -33.30 -2.49
C PRO A 108 -4.64 -34.24 -1.29
N ASN A 109 -5.89 -34.41 -0.87
CA ASN A 109 -6.31 -35.27 0.24
C ASN A 109 -5.87 -34.73 1.61
N VAL A 110 -6.13 -33.44 1.85
CA VAL A 110 -5.80 -32.73 3.09
C VAL A 110 -6.43 -33.44 4.29
N ARG A 111 -5.63 -33.62 5.35
CA ARG A 111 -6.08 -34.20 6.62
C ARG A 111 -5.85 -33.27 7.79
N PHE A 112 -4.69 -32.65 7.89
CA PHE A 112 -4.43 -31.71 8.97
C PHE A 112 -4.41 -30.29 8.42
N TYR A 113 -4.94 -29.34 9.20
CA TYR A 113 -4.84 -27.93 8.93
C TYR A 113 -4.60 -27.15 10.23
N ALA A 114 -3.72 -26.16 10.17
CA ALA A 114 -3.60 -25.14 11.21
C ALA A 114 -3.45 -23.77 10.55
N GLY A 115 -4.30 -22.81 10.92
CA GLY A 115 -4.28 -21.47 10.32
C GLY A 115 -4.44 -20.38 11.36
N VAL A 116 -3.57 -19.37 11.30
CA VAL A 116 -3.66 -18.16 12.11
C VAL A 116 -4.09 -17.01 11.21
N PRO A 117 -5.10 -16.22 11.60
CA PRO A 117 -5.53 -15.06 10.82
C PRO A 117 -4.43 -13.98 10.76
N LEU A 118 -4.26 -13.39 9.58
CA LEU A 118 -3.46 -12.18 9.37
C LEU A 118 -4.33 -10.98 9.71
N THR A 119 -4.28 -10.57 10.98
CA THR A 119 -5.10 -9.50 11.56
C THR A 119 -4.32 -8.19 11.52
N LEU A 120 -4.85 -7.17 10.85
CA LEU A 120 -4.30 -5.81 10.82
C LEU A 120 -4.53 -5.06 12.14
N ASP A 121 -3.86 -3.93 12.31
CA ASP A 121 -4.04 -3.04 13.47
C ASP A 121 -5.49 -2.54 13.65
N ASN A 122 -6.25 -2.43 12.56
CA ASN A 122 -7.67 -2.06 12.60
C ASN A 122 -8.63 -3.24 12.91
N GLY A 123 -8.09 -4.42 13.21
CA GLY A 123 -8.84 -5.64 13.53
C GLY A 123 -9.33 -6.44 12.33
N LEU A 124 -9.16 -5.94 11.10
CA LEU A 124 -9.58 -6.66 9.89
C LEU A 124 -8.64 -7.83 9.58
N LYS A 125 -9.21 -8.97 9.20
CA LYS A 125 -8.49 -10.23 8.94
C LYS A 125 -8.39 -10.48 7.44
N LEU A 126 -7.22 -10.30 6.85
CA LEU A 126 -7.08 -10.32 5.40
C LEU A 126 -6.95 -11.73 4.81
N GLY A 127 -6.44 -12.67 5.61
CA GLY A 127 -6.14 -14.03 5.17
C GLY A 127 -5.45 -14.79 6.28
N THR A 128 -4.53 -15.68 5.95
CA THR A 128 -3.90 -16.57 6.95
C THR A 128 -2.44 -16.85 6.66
N LEU A 129 -1.65 -17.01 7.73
CA LEU A 129 -0.49 -17.90 7.72
C LEU A 129 -0.98 -19.29 8.13
N CYS A 130 -0.93 -20.26 7.23
CA CYS A 130 -1.46 -21.59 7.47
C CYS A 130 -0.53 -22.71 7.05
N LEU A 131 -0.74 -23.86 7.67
CA LEU A 131 -0.03 -25.12 7.46
C LEU A 131 -1.06 -26.20 7.12
N PHE A 132 -0.68 -27.16 6.27
CA PHE A 132 -1.46 -28.38 6.13
C PHE A 132 -0.60 -29.61 5.92
N ASP A 133 -1.19 -30.78 6.17
CA ASP A 133 -0.57 -32.09 5.98
C ASP A 133 -1.62 -33.07 5.39
N LEU A 134 -1.14 -34.10 4.71
CA LEU A 134 -1.97 -35.13 4.07
C LEU A 134 -2.27 -36.32 5.00
N LYS A 135 -1.70 -36.29 6.21
CA LYS A 135 -2.02 -37.22 7.31
C LYS A 135 -2.57 -36.45 8.51
N PRO A 136 -3.41 -37.07 9.35
CA PRO A 136 -3.83 -36.48 10.61
C PRO A 136 -2.61 -36.09 11.45
N ASN A 137 -2.68 -34.93 12.10
CA ASN A 137 -1.53 -34.39 12.83
C ASN A 137 -1.98 -33.50 14.00
N LYS A 138 -1.02 -33.00 14.77
CA LYS A 138 -1.23 -32.00 15.82
C LYS A 138 -0.04 -31.06 15.89
N LEU A 139 -0.25 -29.90 16.51
CA LEU A 139 0.84 -29.03 16.93
C LEU A 139 1.13 -29.25 18.41
N THR A 140 2.37 -29.03 18.81
CA THR A 140 2.72 -28.81 20.21
C THR A 140 2.40 -27.37 20.60
N ALA A 141 2.26 -27.09 21.90
CA ALA A 141 2.03 -25.72 22.39
C ALA A 141 3.13 -24.73 21.93
N LEU A 142 4.37 -25.21 21.79
CA LEU A 142 5.46 -24.40 21.24
C LEU A 142 5.21 -24.07 19.76
N GLN A 143 4.78 -25.04 18.95
CA GLN A 143 4.52 -24.83 17.52
C GLN A 143 3.30 -23.93 17.29
N GLU A 144 2.25 -24.06 18.09
CA GLU A 144 1.10 -23.14 18.05
C GLU A 144 1.54 -21.70 18.34
N LYS A 145 2.33 -21.50 19.41
CA LYS A 145 2.89 -20.20 19.75
C LYS A 145 3.80 -19.67 18.64
N THR A 146 4.65 -20.52 18.06
CA THR A 146 5.53 -20.15 16.96
C THR A 146 4.73 -19.67 15.75
N LEU A 147 3.70 -20.43 15.33
CA LEU A 147 2.87 -20.05 14.19
C LEU A 147 2.13 -18.74 14.44
N ALA A 148 1.62 -18.52 15.66
CA ALA A 148 0.97 -17.27 16.04
C ALA A 148 1.94 -16.08 16.01
N VAL A 149 3.18 -16.25 16.48
CA VAL A 149 4.21 -15.21 16.43
C VAL A 149 4.60 -14.90 14.98
N LEU A 150 4.82 -15.92 14.15
CA LEU A 150 5.14 -15.73 12.73
C LEU A 150 4.01 -15.03 11.98
N SER A 151 2.75 -15.37 12.25
CA SER A 151 1.58 -14.69 11.67
C SER A 151 1.60 -13.18 11.98
N LYS A 152 1.92 -12.80 13.22
CA LYS A 152 2.09 -11.38 13.61
C LYS A 152 3.24 -10.71 12.87
N GLN A 153 4.35 -11.42 12.62
CA GLN A 153 5.46 -10.88 11.82
C GLN A 153 5.05 -10.68 10.35
N VAL A 154 4.25 -11.58 9.78
CA VAL A 154 3.69 -11.39 8.42
C VAL A 154 2.83 -10.14 8.36
N THR A 155 1.90 -9.95 9.29
CA THR A 155 1.07 -8.72 9.32
C THR A 155 1.93 -7.46 9.43
N CYS A 156 2.84 -7.40 10.41
CA CYS A 156 3.71 -6.24 10.62
C CYS A 156 4.51 -5.91 9.36
N LEU A 157 5.04 -6.92 8.69
CA LEU A 157 5.79 -6.75 7.45
C LEU A 157 4.90 -6.28 6.28
N MET A 158 3.68 -6.80 6.18
CA MET A 158 2.70 -6.35 5.19
C MET A 158 2.36 -4.86 5.38
N GLU A 159 2.04 -4.45 6.60
CA GLU A 159 1.69 -3.07 6.95
C GLU A 159 2.88 -2.13 6.72
N LEU A 160 4.09 -2.54 7.13
CA LEU A 160 5.31 -1.78 6.89
C LEU A 160 5.56 -1.55 5.40
N LYS A 161 5.49 -2.60 4.58
CA LYS A 161 5.72 -2.47 3.13
C LYS A 161 4.65 -1.62 2.44
N LEU A 162 3.39 -1.76 2.83
CA LEU A 162 2.32 -0.89 2.31
C LEU A 162 2.54 0.57 2.72
N GLY A 163 2.90 0.82 3.99
CA GLY A 163 3.24 2.14 4.49
C GLY A 163 4.40 2.78 3.73
N GLN A 164 5.45 2.02 3.41
CA GLN A 164 6.59 2.50 2.61
C GLN A 164 6.17 2.92 1.19
N ILE A 165 5.32 2.14 0.52
CA ILE A 165 4.81 2.47 -0.82
C ILE A 165 3.99 3.76 -0.79
N LEU A 166 3.08 3.87 0.19
CA LEU A 166 2.23 5.06 0.33
C LEU A 166 3.05 6.31 0.67
N LEU A 167 4.03 6.19 1.57
CA LEU A 167 4.92 7.28 1.93
C LEU A 167 5.75 7.74 0.73
N LYS A 168 6.30 6.81 -0.05
CA LYS A 168 7.07 7.14 -1.26
C LYS A 168 6.22 7.89 -2.27
N LYS A 169 4.99 7.44 -2.51
CA LYS A 169 4.05 8.12 -3.42
C LYS A 169 3.74 9.55 -2.93
N GLN A 170 3.55 9.74 -1.63
CA GLN A 170 3.29 11.06 -1.06
C GLN A 170 4.49 12.01 -1.16
N VAL A 171 5.71 11.48 -1.00
CA VAL A 171 6.95 12.23 -1.23
C VAL A 171 7.04 12.69 -2.68
N GLU A 172 6.83 11.78 -3.64
CA GLU A 172 6.85 12.10 -5.08
C GLU A 172 5.80 13.15 -5.46
N GLU A 173 4.58 13.05 -4.93
CA GLU A 173 3.52 14.06 -5.14
C GLU A 173 3.88 15.42 -4.55
N THR A 174 4.52 15.43 -3.38
CA THR A 174 4.95 16.67 -2.70
C THR A 174 6.10 17.33 -3.46
N GLU A 175 7.07 16.56 -3.92
CA GLU A 175 8.17 17.04 -4.77
C GLU A 175 7.65 17.62 -6.08
N ALA A 176 6.71 16.95 -6.74
CA ALA A 176 6.09 17.45 -7.96
C ALA A 176 5.39 18.80 -7.75
N LYS A 177 4.66 18.97 -6.64
CA LYS A 177 4.02 20.24 -6.26
C LYS A 177 5.05 21.33 -5.98
N ASN A 178 6.11 21.01 -5.25
CA ASN A 178 7.18 21.96 -4.94
C ASN A 178 7.91 22.44 -6.20
N GLU A 179 8.19 21.54 -7.15
CA GLU A 179 8.81 21.91 -8.43
C GLU A 179 7.88 22.77 -9.29
N ALA A 180 6.57 22.52 -9.29
CA ALA A 180 5.60 23.38 -9.93
C ALA A 180 5.58 24.80 -9.32
N LEU A 181 5.60 24.91 -7.99
CA LEU A 181 5.67 26.20 -7.29
C LEU A 181 6.96 26.97 -7.60
N LYS A 182 8.12 26.29 -7.63
CA LYS A 182 9.39 26.93 -8.00
C LYS A 182 9.37 27.48 -9.42
N LYS A 183 8.78 26.76 -10.37
CA LYS A 183 8.63 27.24 -11.76
C LYS A 183 7.77 28.50 -11.82
N ILE A 184 6.67 28.55 -11.09
CA ILE A 184 5.81 29.73 -10.99
C ILE A 184 6.61 30.91 -10.41
N ALA A 185 7.29 30.71 -9.28
CA ALA A 185 8.11 31.74 -8.65
C ALA A 185 9.22 32.27 -9.58
N PHE A 186 9.86 31.38 -10.36
CA PHE A 186 10.86 31.76 -11.35
C PHE A 186 10.28 32.62 -12.48
N MET A 187 9.13 32.22 -13.04
CA MET A 187 8.43 32.99 -14.08
C MET A 187 8.05 34.39 -13.56
N GLN A 188 7.46 34.46 -12.37
CA GLN A 188 7.10 35.73 -11.73
C GLN A 188 8.32 36.62 -11.49
N SER A 189 9.45 36.05 -11.06
CA SER A 189 10.69 36.80 -10.84
C SER A 189 11.23 37.43 -12.13
N HIS A 190 11.12 36.73 -13.27
CA HIS A 190 11.54 37.23 -14.57
C HIS A 190 10.67 38.40 -15.03
N ASP A 191 9.35 38.25 -14.89
CA ASP A 191 8.36 39.28 -15.22
C ASP A 191 8.51 40.56 -14.39
N ILE A 192 8.89 40.46 -13.11
CA ILE A 192 9.22 41.60 -12.25
C ILE A 192 10.57 42.23 -12.64
N ARG A 193 11.56 41.41 -12.98
CA ARG A 193 12.92 41.89 -13.27
C ARG A 193 12.97 42.78 -14.51
N HIS A 194 12.13 42.53 -15.52
CA HIS A 194 12.11 43.33 -16.75
C HIS A 194 11.81 44.82 -16.52
N PRO A 195 10.64 45.23 -15.98
CA PRO A 195 10.35 46.64 -15.75
C PRO A 195 11.30 47.27 -14.73
N LEU A 196 11.76 46.52 -13.73
CA LEU A 196 12.79 46.98 -12.81
C LEU A 196 14.11 47.32 -13.52
N SER A 197 14.52 46.50 -14.48
CA SER A 197 15.74 46.75 -15.27
C SER A 197 15.58 48.00 -16.14
N SER A 198 14.38 48.22 -16.70
CA SER A 198 14.05 49.45 -17.44
C SER A 198 14.15 50.68 -16.54
N ILE A 199 13.57 50.63 -15.32
CA ILE A 199 13.69 51.72 -14.33
C ILE A 199 15.17 52.00 -13.99
N MET A 200 15.95 50.95 -13.70
CA MET A 200 17.37 51.09 -13.36
C MET A 200 18.18 51.70 -14.51
N CYS A 201 17.89 51.32 -15.76
CA CYS A 201 18.53 51.88 -16.94
C CYS A 201 18.24 53.38 -17.09
N LEU A 202 16.96 53.76 -17.04
CA LEU A 202 16.52 55.16 -17.16
C LEU A 202 17.15 56.06 -16.08
N VAL A 203 17.22 55.57 -14.84
CA VAL A 203 17.88 56.26 -13.73
C VAL A 203 19.40 56.36 -13.95
N GLY A 204 20.03 55.30 -14.47
CA GLY A 204 21.46 55.28 -14.81
C GLY A 204 21.83 56.32 -15.87
N MET A 205 21.04 56.43 -16.94
CA MET A 205 21.29 57.40 -18.03
C MET A 205 21.32 58.85 -17.54
N VAL A 206 20.46 59.20 -16.57
CA VAL A 206 20.47 60.53 -15.94
C VAL A 206 21.70 60.71 -15.05
N LYS A 207 22.04 59.69 -14.25
CA LYS A 207 23.19 59.72 -13.35
C LYS A 207 24.52 59.90 -14.09
N ASP A 208 24.64 59.28 -15.26
CA ASP A 208 25.85 59.34 -16.10
C ASP A 208 25.87 60.57 -17.03
N GLY A 209 24.84 61.44 -16.95
CA GLY A 209 24.74 62.65 -17.77
C GLY A 209 24.44 62.38 -19.26
N ILE A 210 24.00 61.15 -19.60
CA ILE A 210 23.71 60.72 -20.98
C ILE A 210 22.36 61.25 -21.45
N HIS A 211 21.38 61.43 -20.55
CA HIS A 211 20.04 61.93 -20.88
C HIS A 211 19.58 63.01 -19.87
N PRO A 212 19.06 64.17 -20.33
CA PRO A 212 18.49 65.17 -19.43
C PRO A 212 17.15 64.70 -18.84
N VAL A 213 16.77 65.22 -17.67
CA VAL A 213 15.43 64.96 -17.11
C VAL A 213 14.44 65.89 -17.81
N ASP A 214 13.74 65.36 -18.80
CA ASP A 214 12.69 66.04 -19.56
C ASP A 214 11.35 65.29 -19.48
N LYS A 215 10.34 65.80 -20.19
CA LYS A 215 8.99 65.23 -20.18
C LYS A 215 8.95 63.83 -20.78
N ASP A 216 9.80 63.56 -21.78
CA ASP A 216 9.84 62.26 -22.45
C ASP A 216 10.46 61.21 -21.52
N TRP A 217 11.55 61.55 -20.83
CA TRP A 217 12.15 60.70 -19.80
C TRP A 217 11.18 60.41 -18.65
N LEU A 218 10.46 61.43 -18.15
CA LEU A 218 9.44 61.24 -17.11
C LEU A 218 8.32 60.30 -17.56
N SER A 219 7.91 60.40 -18.82
CA SER A 219 6.91 59.50 -19.41
C SER A 219 7.42 58.06 -19.47
N MET A 220 8.66 57.83 -19.93
CA MET A 220 9.27 56.50 -19.99
C MET A 220 9.42 55.87 -18.59
N LEU A 221 9.80 56.67 -17.60
CA LEU A 221 9.92 56.20 -16.22
C LEU A 221 8.55 55.86 -15.62
N SER A 222 7.53 56.71 -15.87
CA SER A 222 6.15 56.43 -15.44
C SER A 222 5.65 55.12 -16.05
N GLU A 223 5.85 54.92 -17.35
CA GLU A 223 5.41 53.71 -18.05
C GLU A 223 6.09 52.44 -17.50
N ALA A 224 7.40 52.50 -17.23
CA ALA A 224 8.12 51.38 -16.63
C ALA A 224 7.65 51.09 -15.18
N THR A 225 7.29 52.13 -14.42
CA THR A 225 6.77 52.02 -13.06
C THR A 225 5.34 51.46 -13.04
N ASP A 226 4.47 51.94 -13.93
CA ASP A 226 3.10 51.44 -14.11
C ASP A 226 3.10 49.98 -14.56
N THR A 227 4.04 49.61 -15.45
CA THR A 227 4.22 48.22 -15.88
C THR A 227 4.60 47.31 -14.69
N LEU A 228 5.50 47.75 -13.81
CA LEU A 228 5.88 47.00 -12.61
C LEU A 228 4.71 46.88 -11.63
N ASP A 229 3.99 47.98 -11.37
CA ASP A 229 2.84 47.99 -10.45
C ASP A 229 1.71 47.08 -10.95
N ASN A 230 1.42 47.10 -12.25
CA ASN A 230 0.45 46.17 -12.85
C ASN A 230 0.89 44.71 -12.71
N LYS A 231 2.16 44.40 -12.98
CA LYS A 231 2.70 43.02 -12.80
C LYS A 231 2.61 42.55 -11.35
N ILE A 232 2.87 43.43 -10.37
CA ILE A 232 2.70 43.10 -8.94
C ILE A 232 1.22 42.87 -8.59
N LYS A 233 0.31 43.72 -9.10
CA LYS A 233 -1.14 43.55 -8.88
C LYS A 233 -1.69 42.27 -9.48
N ASP A 234 -1.21 41.87 -10.66
CA ASP A 234 -1.60 40.62 -11.30
C ASP A 234 -1.18 39.42 -10.45
N ILE A 235 0.05 39.42 -9.93
CA ILE A 235 0.53 38.36 -9.02
C ILE A 235 -0.33 38.27 -7.75
N ILE A 236 -0.66 39.40 -7.11
CA ILE A 236 -1.47 39.42 -5.88
C ILE A 236 -2.92 38.98 -6.14
N ARG A 237 -3.48 39.23 -7.34
CA ARG A 237 -4.84 38.79 -7.70
C ARG A 237 -4.94 37.30 -8.03
N GLU A 238 -3.84 36.69 -8.47
CA GLU A 238 -3.76 35.27 -8.82
C GLU A 238 -3.32 34.36 -7.65
N THR A 239 -2.99 34.92 -6.48
CA THR A 239 -2.62 34.19 -5.25
C THR A 239 -3.79 34.08 -4.28
#